data_AF-A0A0P4R4A5-F1
#
_entry.id   AF-A0A0P4R4A5-F1
#
_cell.length_a   1.000
_cell.length_b   1.000
_cell.length_c   1.000
_cell.angle_alpha   90.00
_cell.angle_beta   90.00
_cell.angle_gamma   90.00
#
_symmetry.space_group_name_H-M   'P 1'
#
loop_
_entity.id
_entity.type
_entity.pdbx_description
1 polymer ?
#
loop_
_entity_poly.entity_id
_entity_poly.type
_entity_poly.pdbx_seq_one_letter_code
_entity_poly.pdbx_strand_id
1 'polypeptide(L)'
;MTETFSGRHIEIAWPDLGITVTAELDGRNTELADALWEALPYQSLQGHALVAGQHLYHAAPIPSLLHLSASTRIADRREAPDGTVFCSALQHLGIKYGTLTEPMPASPVGRIRQEDMPALLEAGKAIWDSVYSTKKPILAEVRKAGTEGGHRIPQLTAADPDASRLIHDVYTATERAWLSAPQELADLHEGVIPSGAGSFETVLPTLLFVNGETRPLGYATYGGLVRAAVQGMPMDSLRHMARLLVGIPAEFLGYCGLEQLWSFTQRFLTCLDQLDRDDFLSVVGQLALYVNCLGGWNLHLYPWDAGDHLRQLRPKESVQS
;
A
#
# COMPACT_ATOMS: atom_id res chain seq x y z
N MET A 1 14.33 11.93 -22.13
CA MET A 1 13.13 11.58 -22.93
C MET A 1 12.09 12.66 -22.70
N THR A 2 11.55 13.25 -23.76
CA THR A 2 10.52 14.30 -23.69
C THR A 2 9.23 13.72 -23.13
N GLU A 3 8.66 14.37 -22.12
CA GLU A 3 7.34 14.02 -21.57
C GLU A 3 6.30 14.19 -22.68
N THR A 4 5.68 13.09 -23.10
CA THR A 4 4.53 13.10 -24.01
C THR A 4 3.30 12.89 -23.13
N PHE A 5 2.55 13.96 -22.88
CA PHE A 5 1.33 13.88 -22.09
C PHE A 5 0.25 13.13 -22.88
N SER A 6 -0.44 12.22 -22.20
CA SER A 6 -1.51 11.41 -22.83
C SER A 6 -2.82 12.18 -23.04
N GLY A 7 -2.89 13.43 -22.54
CA GLY A 7 -4.13 14.22 -22.46
C GLY A 7 -5.10 13.73 -21.37
N ARG A 8 -4.76 12.66 -20.64
CA ARG A 8 -5.53 12.15 -19.50
C ARG A 8 -5.18 12.91 -18.23
N HIS A 9 -6.22 13.36 -17.54
CA HIS A 9 -6.11 14.03 -16.25
C HIS A 9 -6.85 13.24 -15.18
N ILE A 10 -6.23 13.09 -14.02
CA ILE A 10 -6.86 12.51 -12.84
C ILE A 10 -6.93 13.59 -11.75
N GLU A 11 -7.98 13.55 -10.95
CA GLU A 11 -8.11 14.36 -9.74
C GLU A 11 -7.85 13.47 -8.52
N ILE A 12 -7.04 13.99 -7.59
CA ILE A 12 -6.78 13.39 -6.29
C ILE A 12 -7.32 14.35 -5.24
N ALA A 13 -8.40 13.94 -4.58
CA ALA A 13 -9.10 14.74 -3.59
C ALA A 13 -8.90 14.16 -2.19
N TRP A 14 -8.80 15.03 -1.20
CA TRP A 14 -8.89 14.71 0.22
C TRP A 14 -10.10 15.48 0.78
N PRO A 15 -11.31 14.90 0.72
CA PRO A 15 -12.56 15.61 1.04
C PRO A 15 -12.57 16.23 2.44
N ASP A 16 -12.04 15.52 3.43
CA ASP A 16 -11.90 15.99 4.82
C ASP A 16 -11.05 17.25 4.97
N LEU A 17 -10.17 17.51 3.99
CA LEU A 17 -9.32 18.71 3.94
C LEU A 17 -9.90 19.79 3.03
N GLY A 18 -10.92 19.48 2.22
CA GLY A 18 -11.41 20.38 1.17
C GLY A 18 -10.39 20.63 0.04
N ILE A 19 -9.40 19.74 -0.11
CA ILE A 19 -8.31 19.88 -1.08
C ILE A 19 -8.51 18.92 -2.25
N THR A 20 -8.32 19.40 -3.48
CA THR A 20 -8.22 18.57 -4.69
C THR A 20 -7.06 19.07 -5.54
N VAL A 21 -6.29 18.15 -6.11
CA VAL A 21 -5.20 18.43 -7.03
C VAL A 21 -5.36 17.62 -8.30
N THR A 22 -4.92 18.16 -9.44
CA THR A 22 -4.98 17.51 -10.74
C THR A 22 -3.61 16.99 -11.13
N ALA A 23 -3.52 15.72 -11.53
CA ALA A 23 -2.34 15.16 -12.16
C ALA A 23 -2.58 14.90 -13.65
N GLU A 24 -1.59 15.23 -14.46
CA GLU A 24 -1.53 14.89 -15.89
C GLU A 24 -0.76 13.58 -16.06
N LEU A 25 -1.40 12.56 -16.64
CA LEU A 25 -0.76 11.28 -16.90
C LEU A 25 0.12 11.36 -18.15
N ASP A 26 1.34 10.86 -18.05
CA ASP A 26 2.32 10.87 -19.14
C ASP A 26 2.51 9.48 -19.78
N GLY A 27 3.08 9.47 -20.98
CA GLY A 27 3.30 8.26 -21.79
C GLY A 27 4.58 7.49 -21.48
N ARG A 28 5.34 7.82 -20.42
CA ARG A 28 6.62 7.13 -20.13
C ARG A 28 6.43 5.68 -19.68
N ASN A 29 5.28 5.40 -19.05
CA ASN A 29 4.89 4.08 -18.56
C ASN A 29 3.41 3.82 -18.87
N THR A 30 3.07 3.67 -20.15
CA THR A 30 1.68 3.56 -20.62
C THR A 30 0.90 2.44 -19.95
N GLU A 31 1.48 1.24 -19.79
CA GLU A 31 0.80 0.13 -19.11
C GLU A 31 0.43 0.43 -17.65
N LEU A 32 1.31 1.12 -16.92
CA LEU A 32 1.03 1.54 -15.54
C LEU A 32 -0.02 2.65 -15.51
N ALA A 33 0.06 3.62 -16.44
CA ALA A 33 -0.92 4.69 -16.55
C ALA A 33 -2.30 4.19 -16.97
N ASP A 34 -2.37 3.17 -17.83
CA ASP A 34 -3.60 2.51 -18.26
C ASP A 34 -4.21 1.71 -17.11
N ALA A 35 -3.41 0.93 -16.38
CA ALA A 35 -3.87 0.21 -15.20
C ALA A 35 -4.44 1.16 -14.13
N LEU A 36 -3.79 2.32 -13.92
CA LEU A 36 -4.33 3.37 -13.06
C LEU A 36 -5.65 3.92 -13.59
N TRP A 37 -5.72 4.29 -14.87
CA TRP A 37 -6.89 4.91 -15.49
C TRP A 37 -8.14 4.00 -15.48
N GLU A 38 -7.97 2.72 -15.74
CA GLU A 38 -9.06 1.73 -15.77
C GLU A 38 -9.60 1.40 -14.36
N ALA A 39 -8.78 1.58 -13.32
CA ALA A 39 -9.20 1.37 -11.95
C ALA A 39 -10.05 2.53 -11.37
N LEU A 40 -10.14 3.67 -12.05
CA LEU A 40 -10.85 4.85 -11.55
C LEU A 40 -12.38 4.74 -11.72
N PRO A 41 -13.17 5.30 -10.78
CA PRO A 41 -12.74 5.96 -9.55
C PRO A 41 -12.52 4.97 -8.39
N TYR A 42 -11.64 5.34 -7.45
CA TYR A 42 -11.49 4.65 -6.18
C TYR A 42 -11.21 5.61 -5.03
N GLN A 43 -11.36 5.10 -3.80
CA GLN A 43 -10.94 5.77 -2.57
C GLN A 43 -9.90 4.90 -1.85
N SER A 44 -9.06 5.47 -1.00
CA SER A 44 -8.11 4.72 -0.16
C SER A 44 -7.71 5.52 1.08
N LEU A 45 -7.35 4.84 2.16
CA LEU A 45 -6.62 5.45 3.28
C LEU A 45 -5.34 6.11 2.76
N GLN A 46 -5.20 7.41 2.99
CA GLN A 46 -4.04 8.18 2.58
C GLN A 46 -2.92 8.03 3.61
N GLY A 47 -1.77 7.54 3.18
CA GLY A 47 -0.56 7.44 3.98
C GLY A 47 0.44 8.57 3.72
N HIS A 48 1.41 8.68 4.63
CA HIS A 48 2.61 9.50 4.49
C HIS A 48 3.85 8.62 4.65
N ALA A 49 4.91 8.90 3.89
CA ALA A 49 6.18 8.23 4.12
C ALA A 49 6.77 8.63 5.47
N LEU A 50 7.03 7.64 6.32
CA LEU A 50 7.63 7.82 7.64
C LEU A 50 9.17 7.83 7.59
N VAL A 51 9.74 7.42 6.46
CA VAL A 51 11.18 7.29 6.24
C VAL A 51 11.65 8.10 5.04
N ALA A 52 10.98 7.96 3.90
CA ALA A 52 11.46 8.48 2.61
C ALA A 52 11.45 10.01 2.48
N GLY A 53 10.84 10.74 3.42
CA GLY A 53 10.73 12.20 3.41
C GLY A 53 9.34 12.69 3.00
N GLN A 54 9.28 13.80 2.27
CA GLN A 54 8.05 14.47 1.84
C GLN A 54 7.39 13.73 0.67
N HIS A 55 6.80 12.57 0.99
CA HIS A 55 6.14 11.68 0.05
C HIS A 55 4.78 11.21 0.58
N LEU A 56 3.76 11.36 -0.25
CA LEU A 56 2.44 10.78 -0.02
C LEU A 56 2.35 9.45 -0.77
N TYR A 57 1.69 8.47 -0.18
CA TYR A 57 1.31 7.25 -0.90
C TYR A 57 0.08 6.61 -0.27
N HIS A 58 -0.64 5.85 -1.06
CA HIS A 58 -1.72 5.00 -0.57
C HIS A 58 -1.75 3.69 -1.35
N ALA A 59 -2.39 2.66 -0.77
CA ALA A 59 -2.67 1.43 -1.48
C ALA A 59 -3.64 1.71 -2.63
N ALA A 60 -3.24 1.42 -3.86
CA ALA A 60 -4.13 1.48 -5.01
C ALA A 60 -4.79 0.10 -5.18
N PRO A 61 -6.11 0.01 -5.39
CA PRO A 61 -6.82 -1.26 -5.55
C PRO A 61 -6.60 -1.83 -6.96
N ILE A 62 -5.34 -2.01 -7.33
CA ILE A 62 -4.88 -2.37 -8.67
C ILE A 62 -3.95 -3.59 -8.54
N PRO A 63 -4.48 -4.82 -8.57
CA PRO A 63 -3.69 -6.05 -8.44
C PRO A 63 -2.58 -6.18 -9.47
N SER A 64 -2.78 -5.64 -10.68
CA SER A 64 -1.78 -5.68 -11.75
C SER A 64 -0.50 -4.91 -11.41
N LEU A 65 -0.55 -3.89 -10.55
CA LEU A 65 0.66 -3.16 -10.12
C LEU A 65 1.71 -4.08 -9.49
N LEU A 66 1.32 -5.21 -8.89
CA LEU A 66 2.25 -6.16 -8.30
C LEU A 66 3.29 -6.69 -9.29
N HIS A 67 2.96 -6.76 -10.58
CA HIS A 67 3.76 -7.41 -11.61
C HIS A 67 3.93 -6.63 -12.91
N LEU A 68 3.17 -5.55 -13.15
CA LEU A 68 3.39 -4.69 -14.31
C LEU A 68 4.81 -4.10 -14.29
N SER A 69 5.47 -4.17 -15.45
CA SER A 69 6.82 -3.66 -15.62
C SER A 69 6.78 -2.17 -15.96
N ALA A 70 7.79 -1.45 -15.50
CA ALA A 70 8.00 -0.05 -15.88
C ALA A 70 9.01 0.02 -17.02
N SER A 71 8.59 0.57 -18.16
CA SER A 71 9.45 0.87 -19.30
C SER A 71 10.44 1.99 -18.99
N THR A 72 10.04 2.95 -18.14
CA THR A 72 10.86 4.08 -17.70
C THR A 72 10.95 4.12 -16.18
N ARG A 73 12.16 4.28 -15.65
CA ARG A 73 12.41 4.50 -14.23
C ARG A 73 13.26 5.74 -14.04
N ILE A 74 12.93 6.53 -13.01
CA ILE A 74 13.86 7.50 -12.44
C ILE A 74 14.78 6.69 -11.53
N ALA A 75 16.09 6.67 -11.83
CA ALA A 75 17.06 5.85 -11.11
C ALA A 75 17.17 6.24 -9.63
N ASP A 76 17.09 7.55 -9.36
CA ASP A 76 17.08 8.11 -8.02
C ASP A 76 15.84 9.00 -7.84
N ARG A 77 14.86 8.52 -7.09
CA ARG A 77 13.61 9.25 -6.87
C ARG A 77 13.78 10.60 -6.16
N ARG A 78 14.93 10.88 -5.53
CA ARG A 78 15.24 12.19 -4.96
C ARG A 78 15.33 13.26 -6.05
N GLU A 79 15.80 12.89 -7.23
CA GLU A 79 15.97 13.77 -8.40
C GLU A 79 14.67 14.05 -9.15
N ALA A 80 13.60 13.29 -8.89
CA ALA A 80 12.30 13.53 -9.52
C ALA A 80 11.76 14.93 -9.17
N PRO A 81 11.14 15.68 -10.08
CA PRO A 81 10.50 16.94 -9.73
C PRO A 81 9.40 16.76 -8.68
N ASP A 82 9.19 17.78 -7.84
CA ASP A 82 8.01 17.80 -6.97
C ASP A 82 6.73 17.80 -7.82
N GLY A 83 5.71 17.12 -7.32
CA GLY A 83 4.47 16.80 -8.03
C GLY A 83 4.56 15.52 -8.86
N THR A 84 5.71 14.85 -8.97
CA THR A 84 5.78 13.58 -9.73
C THR A 84 4.90 12.52 -9.08
N VAL A 85 4.05 11.88 -9.90
CA VAL A 85 3.16 10.77 -9.52
C VAL A 85 3.79 9.46 -9.95
N PHE A 86 3.78 8.46 -9.08
CA PHE A 86 4.41 7.16 -9.28
C PHE A 86 3.42 6.02 -9.06
N CYS A 87 3.58 4.94 -9.82
CA CYS A 87 3.04 3.63 -9.47
C CYS A 87 4.19 2.70 -9.06
N SER A 88 3.96 1.80 -8.11
CA SER A 88 5.00 0.86 -7.66
C SER A 88 4.48 -0.56 -7.50
N ALA A 89 5.40 -1.53 -7.56
CA ALA A 89 5.14 -2.95 -7.31
C ALA A 89 4.77 -3.28 -5.84
N LEU A 90 4.72 -2.26 -4.98
CA LEU A 90 4.15 -2.33 -3.64
C LEU A 90 2.64 -2.04 -3.64
N GLN A 91 2.00 -1.97 -4.81
CA GLN A 91 0.61 -1.53 -5.01
C GLN A 91 0.34 -0.10 -4.52
N HIS A 92 1.30 0.80 -4.69
CA HIS A 92 1.10 2.20 -4.31
C HIS A 92 0.88 3.12 -5.50
N LEU A 93 -0.03 4.08 -5.35
CA LEU A 93 0.05 5.38 -6.00
C LEU A 93 0.78 6.33 -5.05
N GLY A 94 1.88 6.92 -5.50
CA GLY A 94 2.72 7.82 -4.69
C GLY A 94 2.90 9.18 -5.34
N ILE A 95 3.09 10.22 -4.52
CA ILE A 95 3.31 11.60 -4.98
C ILE A 95 4.49 12.21 -4.20
N LYS A 96 5.54 12.62 -4.89
CA LYS A 96 6.60 13.44 -4.28
C LYS A 96 6.08 14.87 -4.14
N TYR A 97 6.14 15.46 -2.94
CA TYR A 97 5.72 16.85 -2.73
C TYR A 97 6.81 17.73 -2.10
N GLY A 98 8.02 17.17 -1.93
CA GLY A 98 9.20 17.90 -1.46
C GLY A 98 10.42 16.98 -1.35
N THR A 99 11.35 17.31 -0.45
CA THR A 99 12.62 16.61 -0.25
C THR A 99 12.43 15.14 0.14
N LEU A 100 13.10 14.25 -0.61
CA LEU A 100 13.20 12.82 -0.29
C LEU A 100 14.62 12.45 0.14
N THR A 101 14.72 11.46 1.03
CA THR A 101 15.99 10.87 1.49
C THR A 101 16.27 9.51 0.85
N GLU A 102 15.23 8.80 0.42
CA GLU A 102 15.31 7.47 -0.18
C GLU A 102 15.77 7.56 -1.65
N PRO A 103 16.90 6.94 -2.04
CA PRO A 103 17.43 7.00 -3.40
C PRO A 103 16.87 5.91 -4.33
N MET A 104 15.84 5.18 -3.92
CA MET A 104 15.39 4.00 -4.67
C MET A 104 14.78 4.38 -6.03
N PRO A 105 14.96 3.54 -7.08
CA PRO A 105 14.34 3.79 -8.37
C PRO A 105 12.82 3.83 -8.28
N ALA A 106 12.18 4.74 -9.01
CA ALA A 106 10.72 4.89 -9.03
C ALA A 106 10.17 4.99 -10.47
N SER A 107 8.93 4.55 -10.65
CA SER A 107 8.28 4.47 -11.97
C SER A 107 7.25 5.60 -12.12
N PRO A 108 7.58 6.72 -12.77
CA PRO A 108 6.67 7.85 -12.91
C PRO A 108 5.53 7.52 -13.88
N VAL A 109 4.33 8.02 -13.60
CA VAL A 109 3.14 7.86 -14.46
C VAL A 109 2.45 9.18 -14.76
N GLY A 110 2.88 10.27 -14.13
CA GLY A 110 2.32 11.59 -14.36
C GLY A 110 2.92 12.65 -13.45
N ARG A 111 2.32 13.84 -13.48
CA ARG A 111 2.74 14.97 -12.66
C ARG A 111 1.56 15.83 -12.24
N ILE A 112 1.57 16.30 -11.00
CA ILE A 112 0.64 17.30 -10.48
C ILE A 112 0.84 18.62 -11.23
N ARG A 113 -0.27 19.27 -11.59
CA ARG A 113 -0.26 20.58 -12.24
C ARG A 113 0.43 21.61 -11.37
N GLN A 114 1.14 22.55 -12.01
CA GLN A 114 1.96 23.50 -11.29
C GLN A 114 1.11 24.44 -10.40
N GLU A 115 -0.09 24.79 -10.85
CA GLU A 115 -1.08 25.58 -10.11
C GLU A 115 -1.60 24.87 -8.84
N ASP A 116 -1.58 23.54 -8.82
CA ASP A 116 -2.10 22.71 -7.71
C ASP A 116 -1.01 22.37 -6.67
N MET A 117 0.25 22.72 -6.94
CA MET A 117 1.37 22.45 -6.04
C MET A 117 1.23 23.07 -4.63
N PRO A 118 0.73 24.31 -4.46
CA PRO A 118 0.46 24.86 -3.12
C PRO A 118 -0.52 24.00 -2.31
N ALA A 119 -1.58 23.52 -2.97
CA ALA A 119 -2.60 22.67 -2.35
C ALA A 119 -2.03 21.28 -1.99
N LEU A 120 -1.17 20.71 -2.84
CA LEU A 120 -0.46 19.46 -2.52
C LEU A 120 0.45 19.61 -1.30
N LEU A 121 1.17 20.73 -1.16
CA LEU A 121 2.02 21.01 -0.01
C LEU A 121 1.21 21.12 1.30
N GLU A 122 0.02 21.73 1.23
CA GLU A 122 -0.91 21.82 2.35
C GLU A 122 -1.44 20.44 2.75
N ALA A 123 -1.92 19.66 1.78
CA ALA A 123 -2.35 18.29 2.02
C ALA A 123 -1.22 17.45 2.63
N GLY A 124 0.00 17.55 2.10
CA GLY A 124 1.17 16.83 2.62
C GLY A 124 1.42 17.07 4.11
N LYS A 125 1.30 18.32 4.58
CA LYS A 125 1.47 18.67 6.00
C LYS A 125 0.33 18.14 6.87
N ALA A 126 -0.92 18.29 6.42
CA ALA A 126 -2.08 17.79 7.14
C ALA A 126 -2.08 16.26 7.26
N ILE A 127 -1.69 15.56 6.19
CA ILE A 127 -1.56 14.10 6.18
C ILE A 127 -0.40 13.65 7.07
N TRP A 128 0.72 14.38 7.10
CA TRP A 128 1.79 14.08 8.07
C TRP A 128 1.29 14.17 9.51
N ASP A 129 0.56 15.23 9.88
CA ASP A 129 0.01 15.40 11.22
C ASP A 129 -1.01 14.29 11.58
N SER A 130 -1.84 13.91 10.60
CA SER A 130 -2.76 12.77 10.69
C SER A 130 -2.03 11.46 11.02
N VAL A 131 -1.03 11.09 10.21
CA VAL A 131 -0.31 9.83 10.38
C VAL A 131 0.61 9.86 11.61
N TYR A 132 1.31 10.97 11.86
CA TYR A 132 2.32 11.08 12.91
C TYR A 132 1.69 11.21 14.29
N SER A 133 0.68 12.09 14.45
CA SER A 133 0.17 12.50 15.75
C SER A 133 -1.32 12.19 15.94
N THR A 134 -2.22 12.80 15.17
CA THR A 134 -3.65 12.80 15.53
C THR A 134 -4.35 11.47 15.30
N LYS A 135 -3.79 10.61 14.44
CA LYS A 135 -4.37 9.33 14.01
C LYS A 135 -5.76 9.45 13.39
N LYS A 136 -6.24 10.66 13.07
CA LYS A 136 -7.50 10.87 12.34
C LYS A 136 -7.31 10.37 10.90
N PRO A 137 -8.04 9.34 10.44
CA PRO A 137 -7.89 8.84 9.07
C PRO A 137 -8.24 9.93 8.05
N ILE A 138 -7.44 10.04 6.99
CA ILE A 138 -7.75 10.88 5.82
C ILE A 138 -7.89 9.93 4.64
N LEU A 139 -9.03 10.01 3.94
CA LEU A 139 -9.28 9.24 2.74
C LEU A 139 -8.91 10.08 1.51
N ALA A 140 -8.15 9.49 0.60
CA ALA A 140 -7.96 10.02 -0.74
C ALA A 140 -9.04 9.45 -1.66
N GLU A 141 -9.62 10.28 -2.52
CA GLU A 141 -10.44 9.88 -3.65
C GLU A 141 -9.70 10.20 -4.95
N VAL A 142 -9.56 9.20 -5.82
CA VAL A 142 -8.90 9.32 -7.11
C VAL A 142 -9.92 9.05 -8.21
N ARG A 143 -10.08 9.98 -9.13
CA ARG A 143 -11.07 9.91 -10.21
C ARG A 143 -10.53 10.51 -11.50
N LYS A 144 -11.22 10.21 -12.63
CA LYS A 144 -10.95 10.90 -13.89
C LYS A 144 -11.37 12.36 -13.72
N ALA A 145 -10.58 13.31 -14.22
CA ALA A 145 -10.89 14.72 -14.01
C ALA A 145 -12.25 15.08 -14.62
N GLY A 146 -13.05 15.85 -13.87
CA GLY A 146 -14.42 16.23 -14.26
C GLY A 146 -15.47 15.11 -14.22
N THR A 147 -15.17 13.91 -13.71
CA THR A 147 -16.19 12.87 -13.47
C THR A 147 -16.63 12.85 -12.01
N GLU A 148 -17.75 12.19 -11.72
CA GLU A 148 -18.16 11.93 -10.34
C GLU A 148 -17.14 11.06 -9.60
N GLY A 149 -17.08 11.25 -8.29
CA GLY A 149 -16.32 10.40 -7.37
C GLY A 149 -16.92 9.01 -7.23
N GLY A 150 -16.27 8.17 -6.43
CA GLY A 150 -16.75 6.81 -6.19
C GLY A 150 -15.67 5.92 -5.62
N HIS A 151 -16.11 4.76 -5.13
CA HIS A 151 -15.24 3.76 -4.55
C HIS A 151 -15.58 2.39 -5.09
N ARG A 152 -14.57 1.70 -5.63
CA ARG A 152 -14.63 0.27 -5.96
C ARG A 152 -13.26 -0.35 -5.70
N ILE A 153 -13.27 -1.57 -5.20
CA ILE A 153 -12.11 -2.45 -5.17
C ILE A 153 -12.39 -3.67 -6.06
N PRO A 154 -11.38 -4.25 -6.73
CA PRO A 154 -11.61 -5.41 -7.58
C PRO A 154 -11.79 -6.68 -6.75
N GLN A 155 -12.78 -7.48 -7.13
CA GLN A 155 -12.91 -8.87 -6.71
C GLN A 155 -12.30 -9.75 -7.80
N LEU A 156 -11.24 -10.48 -7.48
CA LEU A 156 -10.66 -11.46 -8.41
C LEU A 156 -11.56 -12.70 -8.51
N THR A 157 -11.34 -13.53 -9.50
CA THR A 157 -12.19 -14.71 -9.76
C THR A 157 -11.33 -15.95 -9.94
N ALA A 158 -11.80 -17.07 -9.40
CA ALA A 158 -11.18 -18.38 -9.57
C ALA A 158 -12.22 -19.39 -10.07
N ALA A 159 -11.78 -20.37 -10.84
CA ALA A 159 -12.59 -21.49 -11.31
C ALA A 159 -12.81 -22.53 -10.20
N ASP A 160 -11.79 -22.78 -9.37
CA ASP A 160 -11.91 -23.65 -8.20
C ASP A 160 -12.92 -23.10 -7.18
N PRO A 161 -13.91 -23.91 -6.73
CA PRO A 161 -14.95 -23.43 -5.82
C PRO A 161 -14.44 -23.02 -4.43
N ASP A 162 -13.40 -23.68 -3.90
CA ASP A 162 -12.81 -23.33 -2.60
C ASP A 162 -12.02 -22.03 -2.69
N ALA A 163 -11.25 -21.85 -3.77
CA ALA A 163 -10.56 -20.62 -4.11
C ALA A 163 -11.54 -19.45 -4.31
N SER A 164 -12.62 -19.66 -5.05
CA SER A 164 -13.65 -18.64 -5.28
C SER A 164 -14.31 -18.18 -3.97
N ARG A 165 -14.66 -19.12 -3.07
CA ARG A 165 -15.18 -18.80 -1.73
C ARG A 165 -14.15 -18.04 -0.89
N LEU A 166 -12.89 -18.46 -0.90
CA LEU A 166 -11.83 -17.76 -0.18
C LEU A 166 -11.64 -16.33 -0.70
N ILE A 167 -11.59 -16.14 -2.02
CA ILE A 167 -11.48 -14.82 -2.63
C ILE A 167 -12.67 -13.94 -2.23
N HIS A 168 -13.89 -14.46 -2.23
CA HIS A 168 -15.06 -13.72 -1.78
C HIS A 168 -14.92 -13.24 -0.33
N ASP A 169 -14.55 -14.13 0.59
CA ASP A 169 -14.42 -13.77 2.01
C ASP A 169 -13.29 -12.75 2.24
N VAL A 170 -12.14 -12.93 1.57
CA VAL A 170 -11.02 -11.99 1.63
C VAL A 170 -11.40 -10.65 1.01
N TYR A 171 -12.12 -10.64 -0.11
CA TYR A 171 -12.65 -9.42 -0.73
C TYR A 171 -13.57 -8.68 0.24
N THR A 172 -14.54 -9.37 0.84
CA THR A 172 -15.49 -8.76 1.77
C THR A 172 -14.80 -8.22 3.02
N ALA A 173 -13.77 -8.91 3.52
CA ALA A 173 -12.93 -8.39 4.60
C ALA A 173 -12.13 -7.16 4.16
N THR A 174 -11.56 -7.19 2.96
CA THR A 174 -10.80 -6.07 2.37
C THR A 174 -11.70 -4.85 2.21
N GLU A 175 -12.91 -4.99 1.66
CA GLU A 175 -13.87 -3.90 1.45
C GLU A 175 -14.22 -3.19 2.75
N ARG A 176 -14.51 -3.95 3.82
CA ARG A 176 -14.75 -3.39 5.16
C ARG A 176 -13.54 -2.68 5.71
N ALA A 177 -12.36 -3.28 5.56
CA ALA A 177 -11.10 -2.73 6.02
C ALA A 177 -10.61 -1.55 5.17
N TRP A 178 -11.12 -1.33 3.96
CA TRP A 178 -10.47 -0.43 3.00
C TRP A 178 -10.56 1.04 3.42
N LEU A 179 -11.71 1.44 3.97
CA LEU A 179 -12.01 2.82 4.36
C LEU A 179 -12.21 2.99 5.88
N SER A 180 -12.10 1.91 6.65
CA SER A 180 -12.23 1.93 8.12
C SER A 180 -11.26 0.95 8.76
N ALA A 181 -10.71 1.34 9.92
CA ALA A 181 -9.74 0.52 10.63
C ALA A 181 -10.36 -0.85 10.97
N PRO A 182 -9.69 -1.96 10.65
CA PRO A 182 -10.11 -3.28 11.11
C PRO A 182 -10.15 -3.32 12.63
N GLN A 183 -11.21 -3.90 13.20
CA GLN A 183 -11.38 -3.98 14.66
C GLN A 183 -10.17 -4.67 15.33
N GLU A 184 -9.65 -5.76 14.75
CA GLU A 184 -8.46 -6.46 15.26
C GLU A 184 -7.25 -5.52 15.40
N LEU A 185 -7.05 -4.60 14.45
CA LEU A 185 -5.96 -3.63 14.52
C LEU A 185 -6.25 -2.50 15.50
N ALA A 186 -7.50 -2.02 15.59
CA ALA A 186 -7.89 -1.01 16.56
C ALA A 186 -7.70 -1.51 18.00
N ASP A 187 -8.25 -2.69 18.31
CA ASP A 187 -8.11 -3.37 19.61
C ASP A 187 -6.64 -3.55 19.99
N LEU A 188 -5.83 -4.03 19.05
CA LEU A 188 -4.40 -4.26 19.25
C LEU A 188 -3.65 -2.96 19.59
N HIS A 189 -3.98 -1.84 18.93
CA HIS A 189 -3.37 -0.53 19.22
C HIS A 189 -3.89 0.10 20.53
N GLU A 190 -5.05 -0.34 21.03
CA GLU A 190 -5.57 0.00 22.36
C GLU A 190 -5.04 -0.92 23.48
N GLY A 191 -4.24 -1.95 23.14
CA GLY A 191 -3.68 -2.91 24.08
C GLY A 191 -4.61 -4.08 24.42
N VAL A 192 -5.73 -4.23 23.70
CA VAL A 192 -6.66 -5.35 23.85
C VAL A 192 -6.17 -6.51 22.98
N ILE A 193 -5.40 -7.42 23.58
CA ILE A 193 -4.82 -8.58 22.89
C ILE A 193 -5.23 -9.86 23.64
N PRO A 194 -6.18 -10.65 23.12
CA PRO A 194 -6.72 -11.83 23.81
C PRO A 194 -5.66 -12.87 24.22
N SER A 195 -4.60 -13.03 23.42
CA SER A 195 -3.52 -13.97 23.69
C SER A 195 -2.57 -13.53 24.81
N GLY A 196 -2.63 -12.27 25.24
CA GLY A 196 -1.67 -11.68 26.15
C GLY A 196 -0.29 -11.43 25.52
N ALA A 197 -0.18 -11.38 24.18
CA ALA A 197 1.09 -11.15 23.51
C ALA A 197 1.71 -9.79 23.90
N GLY A 198 2.86 -9.85 24.55
CA GLY A 198 3.62 -8.68 25.00
C GLY A 198 4.41 -9.03 26.26
N SER A 199 5.74 -8.93 26.19
CA SER A 199 6.57 -9.19 27.37
C SER A 199 6.43 -8.05 28.38
N PHE A 200 6.42 -8.41 29.68
CA PHE A 200 6.33 -7.46 30.79
C PHE A 200 5.13 -6.52 30.71
N GLU A 201 3.98 -7.02 30.24
CA GLU A 201 2.70 -6.29 30.21
C GLU A 201 2.76 -5.03 29.32
N THR A 202 3.65 -5.00 28.32
CA THR A 202 3.78 -3.90 27.37
C THR A 202 3.29 -4.28 25.97
N VAL A 203 2.54 -3.38 25.33
CA VAL A 203 2.00 -3.58 23.97
C VAL A 203 2.97 -3.13 22.88
N LEU A 204 3.85 -2.16 23.16
CA LEU A 204 4.70 -1.53 22.14
C LEU A 204 5.58 -2.54 21.36
N PRO A 205 6.23 -3.53 21.98
CA PRO A 205 6.95 -4.56 21.22
C PRO A 205 6.01 -5.33 20.29
N THR A 206 4.81 -5.70 20.74
CA THR A 206 3.82 -6.38 19.90
C THR A 206 3.42 -5.52 18.70
N LEU A 207 3.15 -4.22 18.90
CA LEU A 207 2.88 -3.28 17.80
C LEU A 207 4.03 -3.22 16.79
N LEU A 208 5.28 -3.18 17.28
CA LEU A 208 6.47 -3.15 16.44
C LEU A 208 6.54 -4.39 15.55
N PHE A 209 6.34 -5.57 16.12
CA PHE A 209 6.35 -6.83 15.39
C PHE A 209 5.17 -6.94 14.41
N VAL A 210 3.96 -6.54 14.80
CA VAL A 210 2.79 -6.53 13.90
C VAL A 210 3.03 -5.59 12.71
N ASN A 211 3.54 -4.38 12.95
CA ASN A 211 3.90 -3.45 11.88
C ASN A 211 5.03 -4.00 10.98
N GLY A 212 6.04 -4.61 11.61
CA GLY A 212 7.24 -5.16 10.97
C GLY A 212 7.00 -6.40 10.13
N GLU A 213 6.09 -7.28 10.53
CA GLU A 213 5.77 -8.56 9.86
C GLU A 213 4.64 -8.42 8.84
N THR A 214 3.61 -7.62 9.12
CA THR A 214 2.46 -7.45 8.19
C THR A 214 2.91 -6.88 6.84
N ARG A 215 3.79 -5.87 6.87
CA ARG A 215 4.23 -5.16 5.66
C ARG A 215 4.95 -6.12 4.68
N PRO A 216 6.06 -6.81 5.04
CA PRO A 216 6.73 -7.75 4.14
C PRO A 216 5.87 -8.95 3.75
N LEU A 217 4.97 -9.43 4.61
CA LEU A 217 4.03 -10.48 4.23
C LEU A 217 3.19 -10.07 3.00
N GLY A 218 2.74 -8.82 2.95
CA GLY A 218 2.02 -8.27 1.80
C GLY A 218 2.91 -8.08 0.57
N TYR A 219 3.86 -7.14 0.62
CA TYR A 219 4.56 -6.69 -0.59
C TYR A 219 5.69 -7.64 -1.07
N ALA A 220 6.34 -8.34 -0.13
CA ALA A 220 7.48 -9.20 -0.43
C ALA A 220 7.04 -10.64 -0.63
N THR A 221 6.22 -11.18 0.28
CA THR A 221 5.78 -12.57 0.21
C THR A 221 4.63 -12.75 -0.79
N TYR A 222 3.41 -12.31 -0.48
CA TYR A 222 2.27 -12.50 -1.39
C TYR A 222 2.51 -11.80 -2.74
N GLY A 223 2.97 -10.55 -2.71
CA GLY A 223 3.35 -9.82 -3.93
C GLY A 223 4.50 -10.48 -4.72
N GLY A 224 5.46 -11.11 -4.02
CA GLY A 224 6.54 -11.88 -4.65
C GLY A 224 6.04 -13.16 -5.33
N LEU A 225 5.10 -13.87 -4.71
CA LEU A 225 4.46 -15.05 -5.28
C LEU A 225 3.66 -14.70 -6.54
N VAL A 226 2.94 -13.57 -6.55
CA VAL A 226 2.27 -13.06 -7.77
C VAL A 226 3.29 -12.84 -8.88
N ARG A 227 4.39 -12.12 -8.61
CA ARG A 227 5.44 -11.88 -9.61
C ARG A 227 6.06 -13.18 -10.12
N ALA A 228 6.38 -14.11 -9.23
CA ALA A 228 6.94 -15.41 -9.60
C ALA A 228 5.98 -16.21 -10.50
N ALA A 229 4.68 -16.19 -10.20
CA ALA A 229 3.68 -16.87 -10.99
C ALA A 229 3.52 -16.26 -12.40
N VAL A 230 3.51 -14.93 -12.51
CA VAL A 230 3.49 -14.21 -13.80
C VAL A 230 4.75 -14.46 -14.62
N GLN A 231 5.91 -14.60 -13.97
CA GLN A 231 7.19 -14.92 -14.62
C GLN A 231 7.34 -16.39 -15.01
N GLY A 232 6.29 -17.21 -14.84
CA GLY A 232 6.28 -18.60 -15.29
C GLY A 232 7.01 -19.57 -14.37
N MET A 233 7.22 -19.24 -13.09
CA MET A 233 7.75 -20.21 -12.11
C MET A 233 6.89 -21.49 -12.10
N PRO A 234 7.47 -22.70 -12.12
CA PRO A 234 6.72 -23.95 -12.09
C PRO A 234 5.76 -24.04 -10.89
N MET A 235 4.58 -24.65 -11.07
CA MET A 235 3.55 -24.71 -10.02
C MET A 235 4.05 -25.43 -8.76
N ASP A 236 4.82 -26.50 -8.89
CA ASP A 236 5.37 -27.20 -7.72
C ASP A 236 6.32 -26.32 -6.92
N SER A 237 7.10 -25.47 -7.61
CA SER A 237 7.96 -24.47 -6.97
C SER A 237 7.13 -23.37 -6.30
N LEU A 238 6.09 -22.86 -6.95
CA LEU A 238 5.19 -21.86 -6.35
C LEU A 238 4.52 -22.37 -5.08
N ARG A 239 4.00 -23.61 -5.12
CA ARG A 239 3.38 -24.26 -3.95
C ARG A 239 4.38 -24.47 -2.83
N HIS A 240 5.60 -24.89 -3.16
CA HIS A 240 6.67 -25.05 -2.17
C HIS A 240 7.04 -23.70 -1.53
N MET A 241 7.26 -22.67 -2.33
CA MET A 241 7.59 -21.32 -1.84
C MET A 241 6.45 -20.72 -1.02
N ALA A 242 5.19 -20.90 -1.44
CA ALA A 242 4.04 -20.43 -0.69
C ALA A 242 4.04 -20.99 0.73
N ARG A 243 4.19 -22.32 0.89
CA ARG A 243 4.27 -22.97 2.21
C ARG A 243 5.41 -22.44 3.08
N LEU A 244 6.58 -22.21 2.49
CA LEU A 244 7.75 -21.73 3.22
C LEU A 244 7.60 -20.28 3.70
N LEU A 245 6.95 -19.43 2.90
CA LEU A 245 7.01 -17.99 3.10
C LEU A 245 5.80 -17.40 3.82
N VAL A 246 4.60 -17.99 3.68
CA VAL A 246 3.36 -17.36 4.22
C VAL A 246 2.99 -17.86 5.61
N GLY A 247 3.28 -19.14 5.92
CA GLY A 247 2.73 -19.83 7.08
C GLY A 247 3.17 -19.22 8.41
N ILE A 248 4.49 -19.22 8.67
CA ILE A 248 5.05 -18.77 9.95
C ILE A 248 4.72 -17.30 10.24
N PRO A 249 4.92 -16.33 9.31
CA PRO A 249 4.59 -14.94 9.60
C PRO A 249 3.10 -14.73 9.88
N ALA A 250 2.20 -15.38 9.12
CA ALA A 250 0.76 -15.24 9.32
C ALA A 250 0.28 -15.89 10.63
N GLU A 251 0.85 -17.04 11.02
CA GLU A 251 0.56 -17.71 12.29
C GLU A 251 0.98 -16.84 13.48
N PHE A 252 2.18 -16.27 13.43
CA PHE A 252 2.66 -15.35 14.46
C PHE A 252 1.78 -14.09 14.55
N LEU A 253 1.40 -13.49 13.41
CA LEU A 253 0.46 -12.37 13.38
C LEU A 253 -0.92 -12.75 13.94
N GLY A 254 -1.39 -13.97 13.68
CA GLY A 254 -2.60 -14.53 14.28
C GLY A 254 -2.52 -14.58 15.81
N TYR A 255 -1.41 -15.12 16.34
CA TYR A 255 -1.14 -15.09 17.79
C TYR A 255 -1.12 -13.66 18.36
N CYS A 256 -0.57 -12.69 17.62
CA CYS A 256 -0.55 -11.29 18.05
C CYS A 256 -1.92 -10.59 18.00
N GLY A 257 -2.94 -11.17 17.34
CA GLY A 257 -4.30 -10.63 17.29
C GLY A 257 -4.91 -10.51 15.89
N LEU A 258 -4.19 -10.84 14.82
CA LEU A 258 -4.71 -10.83 13.44
C LEU A 258 -5.28 -12.20 13.04
N GLU A 259 -6.26 -12.68 13.81
CA GLU A 259 -6.84 -14.02 13.64
C GLU A 259 -7.47 -14.22 12.25
N GLN A 260 -8.14 -13.20 11.72
CA GLN A 260 -8.75 -13.26 10.38
C GLN A 260 -7.70 -13.45 9.28
N LEU A 261 -6.57 -12.73 9.36
CA LEU A 261 -5.44 -12.92 8.43
C LEU A 261 -4.89 -14.35 8.50
N TRP A 262 -4.73 -14.88 9.71
CA TRP A 262 -4.25 -16.23 9.88
C TRP A 262 -5.21 -17.26 9.30
N SER A 263 -6.51 -17.13 9.59
CA SER A 263 -7.57 -17.99 9.05
C SER A 263 -7.59 -18.01 7.52
N PHE A 264 -7.47 -16.84 6.86
CA PHE A 264 -7.38 -16.79 5.41
C PHE A 264 -6.11 -17.48 4.87
N THR A 265 -4.99 -17.33 5.55
CA THR A 265 -3.73 -17.99 5.16
C THR A 265 -3.83 -19.51 5.30
N GLN A 266 -4.45 -20.02 6.38
CA GLN A 266 -4.69 -21.46 6.56
C GLN A 266 -5.58 -22.03 5.46
N ARG A 267 -6.64 -21.32 5.08
CA ARG A 267 -7.54 -21.71 3.99
C ARG A 267 -6.83 -21.74 2.65
N PHE A 268 -6.00 -20.75 2.36
CA PHE A 268 -5.14 -20.74 1.17
C PHE A 268 -4.22 -21.95 1.13
N LEU A 269 -3.50 -22.23 2.22
CA LEU A 269 -2.60 -23.38 2.31
C LEU A 269 -3.33 -24.72 2.17
N THR A 270 -4.60 -24.79 2.57
CA THR A 270 -5.45 -25.98 2.46
C THR A 270 -5.84 -26.28 1.01
N CYS A 271 -6.20 -25.27 0.21
CA CYS A 271 -6.57 -25.46 -1.19
C CYS A 271 -5.38 -25.41 -2.17
N LEU A 272 -4.19 -25.03 -1.71
CA LEU A 272 -3.00 -24.74 -2.53
C LEU A 272 -2.62 -25.81 -3.57
N ASP A 273 -2.74 -27.09 -3.25
CA ASP A 273 -2.37 -28.18 -4.18
C ASP A 273 -3.36 -28.35 -5.34
N GLN A 274 -4.59 -27.85 -5.19
CA GLN A 274 -5.65 -27.97 -6.18
C GLN A 274 -5.64 -26.83 -7.19
N LEU A 275 -5.01 -25.70 -6.82
CA LEU A 275 -4.98 -24.51 -7.66
C LEU A 275 -4.13 -24.74 -8.91
N ASP A 276 -4.68 -24.36 -10.06
CA ASP A 276 -3.88 -24.07 -11.25
C ASP A 276 -3.20 -22.69 -11.12
N ARG A 277 -2.52 -22.26 -12.20
CA ARG A 277 -1.79 -20.98 -12.17
C ARG A 277 -2.70 -19.77 -12.05
N ASP A 278 -3.85 -19.79 -12.71
CA ASP A 278 -4.75 -18.64 -12.79
C ASP A 278 -5.52 -18.47 -11.48
N ASP A 279 -5.95 -19.58 -10.89
CA ASP A 279 -6.56 -19.61 -9.56
C ASP A 279 -5.55 -19.23 -8.47
N PHE A 280 -4.31 -19.73 -8.56
CA PHE A 280 -3.23 -19.32 -7.65
C PHE A 280 -2.98 -17.81 -7.72
N LEU A 281 -2.86 -17.24 -8.93
CA LEU A 281 -2.68 -15.81 -9.14
C LEU A 281 -3.82 -15.00 -8.53
N SER A 282 -5.06 -15.46 -8.71
CA SER A 282 -6.25 -14.77 -8.19
C SER A 282 -6.34 -14.82 -6.67
N VAL A 283 -6.09 -15.97 -6.05
CA VAL A 283 -6.09 -16.10 -4.58
C VAL A 283 -4.97 -15.28 -3.95
N VAL A 284 -3.73 -15.44 -4.44
CA VAL A 284 -2.55 -14.76 -3.90
C VAL A 284 -2.63 -13.25 -4.15
N GLY A 285 -3.15 -12.82 -5.30
CA GLY A 285 -3.40 -11.40 -5.59
C GLY A 285 -4.44 -10.77 -4.67
N GLN A 286 -5.53 -11.50 -4.36
CA GLN A 286 -6.55 -11.01 -3.44
C GLN A 286 -6.01 -10.92 -2.00
N LEU A 287 -5.22 -11.91 -1.57
CA LEU A 287 -4.56 -11.89 -0.26
C LEU A 287 -3.52 -10.77 -0.17
N ALA A 288 -2.73 -10.53 -1.21
CA ALA A 288 -1.78 -9.42 -1.25
C ALA A 288 -2.49 -8.08 -1.04
N LEU A 289 -3.65 -7.88 -1.68
CA LEU A 289 -4.45 -6.66 -1.53
C LEU A 289 -4.95 -6.47 -0.09
N TYR A 290 -5.48 -7.54 0.52
CA TYR A 290 -5.91 -7.52 1.93
C TYR A 290 -4.76 -7.19 2.87
N VAL A 291 -3.63 -7.88 2.75
CA VAL A 291 -2.47 -7.67 3.65
C VAL A 291 -1.85 -6.29 3.46
N ASN A 292 -1.76 -5.78 2.23
CA ASN A 292 -1.29 -4.42 1.97
C ASN A 292 -2.27 -3.37 2.54
N CYS A 293 -3.58 -3.63 2.53
CA CYS A 293 -4.58 -2.81 3.22
C CYS A 293 -4.33 -2.78 4.74
N LEU A 294 -4.12 -3.94 5.37
CA LEU A 294 -3.74 -4.01 6.79
C LEU A 294 -2.42 -3.27 7.07
N GLY A 295 -1.45 -3.38 6.16
CA GLY A 295 -0.18 -2.64 6.22
C GLY A 295 -0.38 -1.12 6.25
N GLY A 296 -1.31 -0.60 5.45
CA GLY A 296 -1.69 0.82 5.46
C GLY A 296 -2.24 1.26 6.82
N TRP A 297 -3.14 0.48 7.41
CA TRP A 297 -3.66 0.76 8.75
C TRP A 297 -2.60 0.67 9.84
N ASN A 298 -1.72 -0.32 9.79
CA ASN A 298 -0.58 -0.41 10.70
C ASN A 298 0.32 0.82 10.63
N LEU A 299 0.58 1.34 9.43
CA LEU A 299 1.36 2.56 9.27
C LEU A 299 0.64 3.80 9.80
N HIS A 300 -0.69 3.84 9.71
CA HIS A 300 -1.51 4.95 10.20
C HIS A 300 -1.64 4.95 11.73
N LEU A 301 -1.93 3.80 12.33
CA LEU A 301 -2.25 3.65 13.75
C LEU A 301 -1.01 3.61 14.66
N TYR A 302 0.15 3.19 14.13
CA TYR A 302 1.35 3.05 14.95
C TYR A 302 1.76 4.37 15.62
N PRO A 303 2.18 4.36 16.90
CA PRO A 303 2.48 5.57 17.67
C PRO A 303 3.87 6.14 17.32
N TRP A 304 4.00 6.76 16.15
CA TRP A 304 5.27 7.32 15.66
C TRP A 304 5.83 8.46 16.52
N ASP A 305 4.96 9.21 17.18
CA ASP A 305 5.29 10.26 18.14
C ASP A 305 6.01 9.74 19.39
N ALA A 306 5.91 8.45 19.71
CA ALA A 306 6.75 7.82 20.72
C ALA A 306 8.26 7.98 20.43
N GLY A 307 8.63 8.19 19.17
CA GLY A 307 10.00 8.46 18.72
C GLY A 307 10.46 9.92 18.84
N ASP A 308 9.66 10.84 19.41
CA ASP A 308 9.99 12.28 19.46
C ASP A 308 11.31 12.60 20.16
N HIS A 309 11.74 11.76 21.09
CA HIS A 309 13.02 11.91 21.80
C HIS A 309 14.23 11.36 20.98
N LEU A 310 13.99 10.75 19.82
CA LEU A 310 14.98 10.13 18.94
C LEU A 310 15.25 10.94 17.66
N ARG A 311 14.99 12.25 17.67
CA ARG A 311 15.21 13.13 16.50
C ARG A 311 16.69 13.12 16.08
N GLN A 312 16.92 13.04 14.77
CA GLN A 312 18.26 13.10 14.21
C GLN A 312 18.94 14.44 14.55
N LEU A 313 20.20 14.37 14.97
CA LEU A 313 21.05 15.56 15.07
C LEU A 313 21.41 16.01 13.66
N ARG A 314 21.04 17.23 13.28
CA ARG A 314 21.55 17.84 12.05
C ARG A 314 23.05 18.09 12.24
N PRO A 315 23.92 17.69 11.29
CA PRO A 315 25.32 18.14 11.31
C PRO A 315 25.32 19.66 11.43
N LYS A 316 26.13 20.22 12.34
CA LYS A 316 26.31 21.68 12.41
C LYS A 316 26.70 22.14 11.02
N GLU A 317 25.90 23.02 10.41
CA GLU A 317 26.31 23.77 9.25
C GLU A 317 27.65 24.42 9.62
N SER A 318 28.72 24.01 8.93
CA SER A 318 30.03 24.60 9.13
C SER A 318 29.95 26.02 8.58
N VAL A 319 29.60 26.95 9.46
CA VAL A 319 29.77 28.38 9.22
C VAL A 319 31.28 28.59 9.08
N GLN A 320 31.75 28.59 7.84
CA GLN A 320 33.05 29.15 7.50
C GLN A 320 32.94 30.66 7.73
N SER A 321 33.52 31.12 8.85
CA SER A 321 33.94 32.50 9.08
C SER A 321 35.10 32.87 8.19
#